data_AF-A0A8H8IR48-F1
#
_entry.id   AF-A0A8H8IR48-F1
#
_cell.length_a   1.000
_cell.length_b   1.000
_cell.length_c   1.000
_cell.angle_alpha   90.00
_cell.angle_beta   90.00
_cell.angle_gamma   90.00
#
_symmetry.space_group_name_H-M   'P 1'
#
loop_
_entity.id
_entity.type
_entity.pdbx_description
1 polymer ?
#
loop_
_entity_poly.entity_id
_entity_poly.type
_entity_poly.pdbx_seq_one_letter_code
_entity_poly.pdbx_strand_id
1 'polypeptide(L)'
;MLESVGSATSEERKLGQEVFKTIRDPDFWSQLSIMQISLRPLAVAANITQEADTHLDDVLIAMCNLYYAYSRRNDIPEDICTVAQDSLCTRWSKADHDPFIGTVYVNPLYRYHLFNPNEPGLRPMNDQFRAGEFMQANAMYADAKGPFSDENMFVQELLEQRRGGAGAITLAQIWANLAVGPVSGVQQYAKLAYRLVSIVPTSAGCERLFSKMGISHTKLRNRLTTPAACKIVQLQMNLRLMHLRDGVNAPRSDHRRGSDATAEPDTQPEDDEEEADTRSVIADLIEDVDADQDMPGEDEATTSAGGNTQNSQLCAQKLPRIVFRWTREITLANIFDYSCLGGEKLVWKRARSFWAVGVANLKTEMTEYCLSGLNGQPTGSG
;
A
#
# COMPACT_ATOMS: atom_id res chain seq x y z
N MET A 1 -46.60 1.47 -7.89
CA MET A 1 -45.40 1.72 -8.73
C MET A 1 -44.81 0.46 -9.38
N LEU A 2 -45.18 -0.78 -8.98
CA LEU A 2 -44.76 -2.01 -9.66
C LEU A 2 -45.74 -2.49 -10.76
N GLU A 3 -46.91 -1.87 -10.89
CA GLU A 3 -47.94 -2.28 -11.85
C GLU A 3 -47.70 -1.78 -13.29
N SER A 4 -46.64 -1.01 -13.53
CA SER A 4 -46.41 -0.34 -14.83
C SER A 4 -45.28 -0.95 -15.68
N VAL A 5 -44.73 -2.12 -15.32
CA VAL A 5 -43.69 -2.77 -16.14
C VAL A 5 -44.34 -3.77 -17.11
N GLY A 6 -44.91 -3.22 -18.17
CA GLY A 6 -45.55 -3.95 -19.26
C GLY A 6 -44.54 -4.54 -20.24
N SER A 7 -43.71 -5.50 -19.78
CA SER A 7 -43.02 -6.51 -20.62
C SER A 7 -42.12 -7.47 -19.84
N ALA A 8 -41.86 -7.22 -18.55
CA ALA A 8 -40.90 -8.02 -17.77
C ALA A 8 -41.35 -9.48 -17.54
N THR A 9 -40.41 -10.42 -17.67
CA THR A 9 -40.65 -11.86 -17.45
C THR A 9 -41.06 -12.14 -15.99
N SER A 10 -41.70 -13.28 -15.73
CA SER A 10 -42.15 -13.63 -14.36
C SER A 10 -40.98 -13.70 -13.36
N GLU A 11 -39.77 -14.02 -13.82
CA GLU A 11 -38.57 -14.11 -12.97
C GLU A 11 -38.00 -12.73 -12.67
N GLU A 12 -37.91 -11.82 -13.66
CA GLU A 12 -37.53 -10.42 -13.45
C GLU A 12 -38.46 -9.70 -12.45
N ARG A 13 -39.77 -10.03 -12.47
CA ARG A 13 -40.73 -9.49 -11.50
C ARG A 13 -40.49 -9.99 -10.09
N LYS A 14 -40.14 -11.27 -9.91
CA LYS A 14 -39.81 -11.83 -8.59
C LYS A 14 -38.51 -11.23 -8.05
N LEU A 15 -37.46 -11.17 -8.89
CA LEU A 15 -36.19 -10.53 -8.55
C LEU A 15 -36.40 -9.07 -8.15
N GLY A 16 -37.18 -8.32 -8.93
CA GLY A 16 -37.54 -6.94 -8.62
C GLY A 16 -38.25 -6.81 -7.27
N GLN A 17 -39.17 -7.71 -6.94
CA GLN A 17 -39.86 -7.72 -5.64
C GLN A 17 -38.92 -8.03 -4.47
N GLU A 18 -37.97 -8.96 -4.64
CA GLU A 18 -36.95 -9.26 -3.63
C GLU A 18 -36.01 -8.07 -3.41
N VAL A 19 -35.52 -7.45 -4.48
CA VAL A 19 -34.69 -6.23 -4.40
C VAL A 19 -35.45 -5.10 -3.71
N PHE A 20 -36.72 -4.87 -4.07
CA PHE A 20 -37.55 -3.87 -3.40
C PHE A 20 -37.78 -4.18 -1.92
N LYS A 21 -37.86 -5.45 -1.55
CA LYS A 21 -38.00 -5.87 -0.15
C LYS A 21 -36.73 -5.55 0.63
N THR A 22 -35.56 -5.86 0.08
CA THR A 22 -34.25 -5.54 0.69
C THR A 22 -34.02 -4.04 0.80
N ILE A 23 -34.32 -3.26 -0.25
CA ILE A 23 -34.16 -1.80 -0.25
C ILE A 23 -35.09 -1.12 0.75
N ARG A 24 -36.28 -1.69 1.00
CA ARG A 24 -37.24 -1.16 1.98
C ARG A 24 -36.91 -1.53 3.41
N ASP A 25 -36.00 -2.48 3.63
CA ASP A 25 -35.57 -2.88 4.95
C ASP A 25 -34.63 -1.81 5.55
N PRO A 26 -35.00 -1.14 6.66
CA PRO A 26 -34.13 -0.19 7.33
C PRO A 26 -32.83 -0.84 7.83
N ASP A 27 -32.87 -2.13 8.20
CA ASP A 27 -31.71 -2.84 8.73
C ASP A 27 -30.64 -3.02 7.66
N PHE A 28 -31.03 -3.18 6.39
CA PHE A 28 -30.10 -3.24 5.26
C PHE A 28 -29.22 -1.97 5.19
N TRP A 29 -29.82 -0.79 5.28
CA TRP A 29 -29.09 0.49 5.23
C TRP A 29 -28.24 0.73 6.47
N SER A 30 -28.70 0.27 7.64
CA SER A 30 -27.92 0.31 8.88
C SER A 30 -26.67 -0.57 8.76
N GLN A 31 -26.81 -1.80 8.27
CA GLN A 31 -25.70 -2.73 8.05
C GLN A 31 -24.73 -2.21 6.98
N LEU A 32 -25.24 -1.64 5.88
CA LEU A 32 -24.41 -1.01 4.85
C LEU A 32 -23.59 0.16 5.41
N SER A 33 -24.19 0.95 6.31
CA SER A 33 -23.50 2.05 7.00
C SER A 33 -22.38 1.53 7.90
N ILE A 34 -22.63 0.45 8.66
CA ILE A 34 -21.62 -0.22 9.48
C ILE A 34 -20.49 -0.74 8.57
N MET A 35 -20.81 -1.42 7.48
CA MET A 35 -19.82 -1.91 6.51
C MET A 35 -18.95 -0.77 5.96
N GLN A 36 -19.54 0.36 5.58
CA GLN A 36 -18.80 1.53 5.10
C GLN A 36 -17.84 2.08 6.16
N ILE A 37 -18.31 2.22 7.41
CA ILE A 37 -17.51 2.72 8.54
C ILE A 37 -16.34 1.77 8.85
N SER A 38 -16.60 0.47 8.79
CA SER A 38 -15.65 -0.63 9.01
C SER A 38 -14.59 -0.74 7.92
N LEU A 39 -14.94 -0.54 6.65
CA LEU A 39 -14.02 -0.65 5.51
C LEU A 39 -13.20 0.64 5.26
N ARG A 40 -13.67 1.80 5.72
CA ARG A 40 -12.99 3.08 5.48
C ARG A 40 -11.50 3.08 5.89
N PRO A 41 -11.07 2.57 7.07
CA PRO A 41 -9.64 2.51 7.41
C PRO A 41 -8.82 1.68 6.40
N LEU A 42 -9.38 0.56 5.94
CA LEU A 42 -8.74 -0.32 4.94
C LEU A 42 -8.63 0.37 3.59
N ALA A 43 -9.67 1.09 3.16
CA ALA A 43 -9.63 1.86 1.92
C ALA A 43 -8.54 2.94 1.95
N VAL A 44 -8.40 3.66 3.08
CA VAL A 44 -7.31 4.64 3.26
C VAL A 44 -5.94 3.97 3.20
N ALA A 45 -5.77 2.84 3.89
CA ALA A 45 -4.50 2.09 3.87
C ALA A 45 -4.17 1.57 2.47
N ALA A 46 -5.16 1.05 1.73
CA ALA A 46 -4.98 0.58 0.35
C ALA A 46 -4.55 1.70 -0.58
N ASN A 47 -5.17 2.88 -0.50
CA ASN A 47 -4.78 4.04 -1.31
C ASN A 47 -3.33 4.45 -1.04
N ILE A 48 -2.87 4.38 0.21
CA ILE A 48 -1.49 4.69 0.58
C ILE A 48 -0.54 3.61 0.06
N THR A 49 -0.82 2.33 0.33
CA THR A 49 0.11 1.26 -0.03
C THR A 49 0.21 1.06 -1.54
N GLN A 50 -0.87 1.33 -2.28
CA GLN A 50 -0.88 1.22 -3.74
C GLN A 50 -0.24 2.41 -4.44
N GLU A 51 0.22 3.46 -3.75
CA GLU A 51 0.86 4.62 -4.36
C GLU A 51 2.15 4.23 -5.13
N ALA A 52 2.56 5.05 -6.10
CA ALA A 52 3.67 4.68 -6.99
C ALA A 52 5.04 4.83 -6.31
N ASP A 53 5.11 5.66 -5.26
CA ASP A 53 6.30 5.96 -4.46
C ASP A 53 6.22 5.35 -3.05
N THR A 54 5.34 4.37 -2.83
CA THR A 54 5.23 3.65 -1.57
C THR A 54 6.54 2.94 -1.23
N HIS A 55 6.98 3.10 0.03
CA HIS A 55 8.11 2.40 0.60
C HIS A 55 7.65 1.41 1.70
N LEU A 56 8.54 0.51 2.13
CA LEU A 56 8.21 -0.47 3.18
C LEU A 56 7.79 0.20 4.50
N ASP A 57 8.33 1.37 4.83
CA ASP A 57 7.91 2.12 6.00
C ASP A 57 6.47 2.61 5.90
N ASP A 58 6.02 3.03 4.72
CA ASP A 58 4.63 3.45 4.51
C ASP A 58 3.66 2.29 4.77
N VAL A 59 4.04 1.07 4.37
CA VAL A 59 3.26 -0.14 4.65
C VAL A 59 3.20 -0.43 6.15
N LEU A 60 4.34 -0.41 6.85
CA LEU A 60 4.36 -0.70 8.29
C LEU A 60 3.62 0.38 9.10
N ILE A 61 3.76 1.65 8.73
CA ILE A 61 3.02 2.74 9.38
C ILE A 61 1.52 2.68 9.02
N ALA A 62 1.14 2.25 7.81
CA ALA A 62 -0.27 2.00 7.46
C ALA A 62 -0.87 0.85 8.30
N MET A 63 -0.16 -0.28 8.44
CA MET A 63 -0.55 -1.38 9.33
C MET A 63 -0.71 -0.90 10.78
N CYS A 64 0.20 -0.05 11.27
CA CYS A 64 0.11 0.55 12.59
C CYS A 64 -1.14 1.41 12.75
N ASN A 65 -1.44 2.27 11.77
CA ASN A 65 -2.65 3.10 11.78
C ASN A 65 -3.94 2.26 11.74
N LEU A 66 -3.95 1.15 10.98
CA LEU A 66 -5.06 0.21 10.97
C LEU A 66 -5.25 -0.44 12.33
N TYR A 67 -4.18 -0.99 12.91
CA TYR A 67 -4.24 -1.61 14.24
C TYR A 67 -4.76 -0.62 15.28
N TYR A 68 -4.27 0.63 15.27
CA TYR A 68 -4.77 1.70 16.14
C TYR A 68 -6.25 2.01 15.91
N ALA A 69 -6.68 2.11 14.65
CA ALA A 69 -8.06 2.41 14.30
C ALA A 69 -9.02 1.34 14.81
N TYR A 70 -8.69 0.05 14.63
CA TYR A 70 -9.52 -1.05 15.14
C TYR A 70 -9.36 -1.30 16.65
N SER A 71 -8.36 -0.71 17.31
CA SER A 71 -8.17 -0.84 18.77
C SER A 71 -8.95 0.19 19.60
N ARG A 72 -9.39 1.30 18.99
CA ARG A 72 -9.97 2.45 19.73
C ARG A 72 -11.32 2.94 19.24
N ARG A 73 -11.83 2.39 18.13
CA ARG A 73 -13.11 2.83 17.56
C ARG A 73 -14.26 2.08 18.21
N ASN A 74 -15.19 2.85 18.77
CA ASN A 74 -16.43 2.34 19.37
C ASN A 74 -17.60 2.35 18.37
N ASP A 75 -17.39 2.94 17.19
CA ASP A 75 -18.36 3.01 16.11
C ASP A 75 -18.26 1.83 15.13
N ILE A 76 -17.29 0.94 15.33
CA ILE A 76 -17.14 -0.33 14.63
C ILE A 76 -17.50 -1.45 15.61
N PRO A 77 -18.32 -2.44 15.20
CA PRO A 77 -18.59 -3.63 16.00
C PRO A 77 -17.32 -4.36 16.48
N GLU A 78 -17.34 -4.83 17.72
CA GLU A 78 -16.17 -5.44 18.40
C GLU A 78 -15.69 -6.73 17.71
N ASP A 79 -16.61 -7.51 17.14
CA ASP A 79 -16.32 -8.70 16.34
C ASP A 79 -15.50 -8.35 15.09
N ILE A 80 -15.89 -7.31 14.36
CA ILE A 80 -15.16 -6.82 13.18
C ILE A 80 -13.78 -6.30 13.58
N CYS A 81 -13.70 -5.54 14.67
CA CYS A 81 -12.42 -5.05 15.20
C CYS A 81 -11.46 -6.19 15.55
N THR A 82 -11.98 -7.25 16.20
CA THR A 82 -11.20 -8.43 16.59
C THR A 82 -10.66 -9.15 15.36
N VAL A 83 -11.53 -9.46 14.39
CA VAL A 83 -11.15 -10.12 13.13
C VAL A 83 -10.10 -9.31 12.37
N ALA A 84 -10.28 -7.98 12.30
CA ALA A 84 -9.33 -7.10 11.63
C ALA A 84 -7.95 -7.09 12.34
N GLN A 85 -7.93 -7.05 13.67
CA GLN A 85 -6.69 -7.10 14.44
C GLN A 85 -5.97 -8.45 14.30
N ASP A 86 -6.69 -9.56 14.38
CA ASP A 86 -6.13 -10.91 14.22
C ASP A 86 -5.54 -11.10 12.82
N SER A 87 -6.25 -10.60 11.79
CA SER A 87 -5.74 -10.60 10.42
C SER A 87 -4.44 -9.79 10.28
N LEU A 88 -4.36 -8.60 10.89
CA LEU A 88 -3.15 -7.77 10.87
C LEU A 88 -1.98 -8.43 11.60
N CYS A 89 -2.23 -9.01 12.78
CA CYS A 89 -1.22 -9.71 13.57
C CYS A 89 -0.71 -10.97 12.85
N THR A 90 -1.60 -11.73 12.20
CA THR A 90 -1.24 -12.93 11.43
C THR A 90 -0.41 -12.57 10.19
N ARG A 91 -0.79 -11.51 9.47
CA ARG A 91 0.02 -11.03 8.34
C ARG A 91 1.39 -10.55 8.79
N TRP A 92 1.45 -9.84 9.93
CA TRP A 92 2.73 -9.42 10.50
C TRP A 92 3.59 -10.62 10.90
N SER A 93 3.05 -11.65 11.56
CA SER A 93 3.85 -12.82 11.98
C SER A 93 4.45 -13.59 10.79
N LYS A 94 3.79 -13.58 9.64
CA LYS A 94 4.30 -14.21 8.40
C LYS A 94 5.28 -13.33 7.61
N ALA A 95 5.34 -12.03 7.88
CA ALA A 95 6.16 -11.09 7.12
C ALA A 95 7.64 -11.14 7.54
N ASP A 96 8.54 -10.83 6.62
CA ASP A 96 9.94 -10.57 6.94
C ASP A 96 10.07 -9.23 7.68
N HIS A 97 10.13 -9.24 9.01
CA HIS A 97 10.09 -8.02 9.84
C HIS A 97 11.27 -7.07 9.57
N ASP A 98 12.46 -7.63 9.33
CA ASP A 98 13.73 -6.89 9.25
C ASP A 98 13.74 -5.79 8.19
N PRO A 99 13.33 -6.03 6.93
CA PRO A 99 13.18 -4.97 5.94
C PRO A 99 12.21 -3.85 6.33
N PHE A 100 11.07 -4.17 6.95
CA PHE A 100 10.10 -3.15 7.37
C PHE A 100 10.65 -2.28 8.50
N ILE A 101 11.16 -2.93 9.55
CA ILE A 101 11.76 -2.25 10.71
C ILE A 101 12.98 -1.44 10.27
N GLY A 102 13.83 -2.01 9.41
CA GLY A 102 15.02 -1.35 8.88
C GLY A 102 14.68 -0.12 8.07
N THR A 103 13.68 -0.19 7.18
CA THR A 103 13.24 0.96 6.37
C THR A 103 12.68 2.08 7.24
N VAL A 104 11.90 1.74 8.28
CA VAL A 104 11.44 2.71 9.28
C VAL A 104 12.65 3.33 9.99
N TYR A 105 13.57 2.51 10.50
CA TYR A 105 14.73 3.02 11.22
C TYR A 105 15.56 4.01 10.38
N VAL A 106 15.78 3.74 9.09
CA VAL A 106 16.58 4.61 8.20
C VAL A 106 15.81 5.80 7.62
N ASN A 107 14.55 6.01 7.97
CA ASN A 107 13.84 7.21 7.54
C ASN A 107 14.14 8.40 8.50
N PRO A 108 14.75 9.49 8.02
CA PRO A 108 15.17 10.62 8.85
C PRO A 108 13.99 11.39 9.48
N LEU A 109 12.76 11.21 8.98
CA LEU A 109 11.60 11.90 9.54
C LEU A 109 11.31 11.49 10.98
N TYR A 110 11.62 10.24 11.35
CA TYR A 110 11.24 9.68 12.63
C TYR A 110 12.32 8.77 13.27
N ARG A 111 13.14 8.06 12.49
CA ARG A 111 14.22 7.19 12.99
C ARG A 111 13.72 6.18 14.03
N TYR A 112 14.59 5.78 14.96
CA TYR A 112 14.22 4.89 16.07
C TYR A 112 13.22 5.48 17.06
N HIS A 113 12.95 6.80 17.02
CA HIS A 113 12.03 7.45 17.95
C HIS A 113 10.56 7.09 17.72
N LEU A 114 10.23 6.49 16.56
CA LEU A 114 8.88 6.00 16.29
C LEU A 114 8.57 4.73 17.08
N PHE A 115 9.58 3.88 17.28
CA PHE A 115 9.42 2.60 17.93
C PHE A 115 9.06 2.72 19.41
N ASN A 116 8.46 1.66 19.94
CA ASN A 116 8.14 1.55 21.35
C ASN A 116 9.42 1.64 22.20
N PRO A 117 9.54 2.62 23.12
CA PRO A 117 10.72 2.75 23.95
C PRO A 117 10.93 1.54 24.88
N ASN A 118 9.89 0.77 25.17
CA ASN A 118 9.98 -0.42 26.02
C ASN A 118 10.57 -1.64 25.31
N GLU A 119 10.78 -1.57 23.99
CA GLU A 119 11.42 -2.62 23.21
C GLU A 119 12.90 -2.28 22.98
N PRO A 120 13.83 -2.75 23.84
CA PRO A 120 15.23 -2.37 23.77
C PRO A 120 15.91 -2.85 22.49
N GLY A 121 15.39 -3.90 21.86
CA GLY A 121 15.88 -4.37 20.57
C GLY A 121 15.77 -3.29 19.50
N LEU A 122 14.72 -2.44 19.54
CA LEU A 122 14.41 -1.46 18.48
C LEU A 122 15.26 -0.19 18.57
N ARG A 123 16.21 -0.18 19.51
CA ARG A 123 17.10 0.94 19.74
C ARG A 123 18.42 0.74 18.99
N PRO A 124 19.08 1.85 18.61
CA PRO A 124 20.42 1.80 18.04
C PRO A 124 21.36 0.98 18.93
N MET A 125 22.13 0.09 18.31
CA MET A 125 23.14 -0.69 19.02
C MET A 125 24.27 0.23 19.48
N ASN A 126 24.32 0.51 20.78
CA ASN A 126 25.24 1.45 21.41
C ASN A 126 26.44 0.74 22.07
N ASP A 127 26.89 -0.38 21.50
CA ASP A 127 28.09 -1.08 21.99
C ASP A 127 29.34 -0.25 21.64
N GLN A 128 29.67 0.67 22.54
CA GLN A 128 30.88 1.51 22.50
C GLN A 128 32.18 0.68 22.38
N PHE A 129 32.12 -0.62 22.73
CA PHE A 129 33.27 -1.50 22.79
C PHE A 129 33.66 -2.19 21.47
N ARG A 130 32.87 -2.06 20.38
CA ARG A 130 33.16 -2.78 19.11
C ARG A 130 33.12 -1.92 17.83
N ALA A 131 33.12 -0.60 17.92
CA ALA A 131 32.72 0.23 16.79
C ALA A 131 33.78 0.33 15.66
N GLY A 132 33.68 -0.54 14.66
CA GLY A 132 34.17 -0.22 13.32
C GLY A 132 33.43 0.98 12.73
N GLU A 133 33.96 1.59 11.67
CA GLU A 133 33.45 2.84 11.08
C GLU A 133 31.94 2.82 10.79
N PHE A 134 31.38 1.66 10.43
CA PHE A 134 29.94 1.48 10.18
C PHE A 134 29.08 1.73 11.43
N MET A 135 29.49 1.22 12.60
CA MET A 135 28.74 1.40 13.86
C MET A 135 28.80 2.85 14.34
N GLN A 136 29.92 3.54 14.08
CA GLN A 136 30.03 4.96 14.33
C GLN A 136 29.07 5.78 13.45
N ALA A 137 28.94 5.42 12.17
CA ALA A 137 27.96 6.03 11.27
C ALA A 137 26.52 5.78 11.74
N ASN A 138 26.19 4.56 12.20
CA ASN A 138 24.89 4.26 12.79
C ASN A 138 24.58 5.13 14.02
N ALA A 139 25.55 5.32 14.92
CA ALA A 139 25.39 6.18 16.09
C ALA A 139 25.21 7.66 15.70
N MET A 140 25.98 8.15 14.71
CA MET A 140 25.79 9.51 14.17
C MET A 140 24.40 9.68 13.55
N TYR A 141 23.91 8.67 12.84
CA TYR A 141 22.58 8.69 12.24
C TYR A 141 21.46 8.72 13.29
N ALA A 142 21.57 7.85 14.30
CA ALA A 142 20.62 7.80 15.41
C ALA A 142 20.54 9.16 16.14
N ASP A 143 21.68 9.79 16.38
CA ASP A 143 21.76 11.09 17.05
C ASP A 143 21.45 12.30 16.14
N ALA A 144 21.15 12.08 14.85
CA ALA A 144 20.98 13.13 13.84
C ALA A 144 22.18 14.10 13.78
N LYS A 145 23.41 13.57 13.72
CA LYS A 145 24.66 14.35 13.75
C LYS A 145 25.46 14.23 12.46
N GLY A 146 26.30 15.24 12.22
CA GLY A 146 27.27 15.26 11.13
C GLY A 146 26.59 15.13 9.77
N PRO A 147 26.96 14.14 8.93
CA PRO A 147 26.36 13.96 7.61
C PRO A 147 24.87 13.55 7.67
N PHE A 148 24.35 13.20 8.85
CA PHE A 148 22.98 12.75 9.05
C PHE A 148 22.11 13.75 9.83
N SER A 149 22.55 15.02 9.94
CA SER A 149 21.72 16.08 10.54
C SER A 149 20.43 16.28 9.75
N ASP A 150 19.41 16.85 10.39
CA ASP A 150 18.10 17.07 9.77
C ASP A 150 18.21 17.97 8.52
N GLU A 151 19.15 18.91 8.50
CA GLU A 151 19.44 19.75 7.32
C GLU A 151 20.09 18.93 6.20
N ASN A 152 21.09 18.10 6.51
CA ASN A 152 21.79 17.28 5.51
C ASN A 152 20.92 16.14 4.98
N MET A 153 19.90 15.73 5.75
CA MET A 153 18.91 14.73 5.37
C MET A 153 17.63 15.34 4.78
N PHE A 154 17.61 16.64 4.47
CA PHE A 154 16.49 17.34 3.82
C PHE A 154 15.13 17.05 4.48
N VAL A 155 15.10 17.05 5.81
CA VAL A 155 13.89 16.64 6.57
C VAL A 155 12.70 17.55 6.29
N GLN A 156 12.92 18.84 6.04
CA GLN A 156 11.83 19.77 5.75
C GLN A 156 11.23 19.50 4.37
N GLU A 157 12.07 19.30 3.35
CA GLU A 157 11.68 19.01 1.98
C GLU A 157 10.93 17.66 1.90
N LEU A 158 11.41 16.65 2.63
CA LEU A 158 10.71 15.37 2.76
C LEU A 158 9.32 15.55 3.40
N LEU A 159 9.17 16.43 4.38
CA LEU A 159 7.87 16.73 4.99
C LEU A 159 6.93 17.48 4.05
N GLU A 160 7.45 18.41 3.26
CA GLU A 160 6.67 19.13 2.25
C GLU A 160 6.20 18.17 1.15
N GLN A 161 7.07 17.28 0.67
CA GLN A 161 6.71 16.24 -0.28
C GLN A 161 5.62 15.33 0.29
N ARG A 162 5.78 14.84 1.52
CA ARG A 162 4.77 14.00 2.22
C ARG A 162 3.43 14.72 2.47
N ARG A 163 3.35 16.04 2.28
CA ARG A 163 2.11 16.84 2.35
C ARG A 163 1.50 17.13 0.98
N GLY A 164 2.04 16.57 -0.10
CA GLY A 164 1.57 16.79 -1.47
C GLY A 164 2.26 17.97 -2.17
N GLY A 165 3.39 18.45 -1.66
CA GLY A 165 4.25 19.40 -2.38
C GLY A 165 4.92 18.75 -3.58
N ALA A 166 5.20 19.52 -4.64
CA ALA A 166 5.98 19.04 -5.78
C ALA A 166 7.41 18.68 -5.32
N GLY A 167 7.71 17.38 -5.25
CA GLY A 167 8.95 16.87 -4.69
C GLY A 167 10.17 17.24 -5.54
N ALA A 168 11.13 17.95 -4.94
CA ALA A 168 12.44 18.18 -5.55
C ALA A 168 13.43 17.02 -5.29
N ILE A 169 13.27 16.28 -4.18
CA ILE A 169 14.23 15.28 -3.69
C ILE A 169 13.51 14.12 -2.99
N THR A 170 13.76 12.87 -3.42
CA THR A 170 13.19 11.66 -2.79
C THR A 170 14.10 11.04 -1.72
N LEU A 171 13.55 10.25 -0.80
CA LEU A 171 14.33 9.56 0.24
C LEU A 171 15.43 8.67 -0.36
N ALA A 172 15.12 7.95 -1.44
CA ALA A 172 16.10 7.14 -2.17
C ALA A 172 17.23 8.00 -2.76
N GLN A 173 16.93 9.20 -3.28
CA GLN A 173 17.96 10.10 -3.82
C GLN A 173 18.91 10.63 -2.74
N ILE A 174 18.39 10.96 -1.55
CA ILE A 174 19.22 11.41 -0.42
C ILE A 174 20.24 10.33 -0.06
N TRP A 175 19.77 9.09 0.12
CA TRP A 175 20.63 7.96 0.43
C TRP A 175 21.60 7.60 -0.71
N ALA A 176 21.15 7.69 -1.96
CA ALA A 176 21.99 7.47 -3.13
C ALA A 176 23.16 8.47 -3.18
N ASN A 177 22.89 9.76 -2.91
CA ASN A 177 23.90 10.80 -2.91
C ASN A 177 24.95 10.58 -1.81
N LEU A 178 24.51 10.20 -0.60
CA LEU A 178 25.41 9.88 0.52
C LEU A 178 26.22 8.60 0.30
N ALA A 179 25.73 7.68 -0.53
CA ALA A 179 26.42 6.44 -0.88
C ALA A 179 27.60 6.63 -1.84
N VAL A 180 27.70 7.80 -2.50
CA VAL A 180 28.80 8.15 -3.40
C VAL A 180 30.03 8.59 -2.61
N GLY A 181 31.19 8.02 -2.91
CA GLY A 181 32.45 8.40 -2.29
C GLY A 181 33.38 7.23 -1.99
N PRO A 182 34.52 7.50 -1.33
CA PRO A 182 35.42 6.45 -0.85
C PRO A 182 34.70 5.53 0.14
N VAL A 183 35.19 4.30 0.28
CA VAL A 183 34.63 3.35 1.24
C VAL A 183 34.94 3.82 2.66
N SER A 184 33.95 4.43 3.32
CA SER A 184 33.96 4.67 4.76
C SER A 184 32.69 4.11 5.41
N GLY A 185 32.66 4.09 6.74
CA GLY A 185 31.46 3.74 7.51
C GLY A 185 30.17 4.47 7.07
N VAL A 186 30.27 5.76 6.73
CA VAL A 186 29.12 6.58 6.28
C VAL A 186 28.58 6.08 4.95
N GLN A 187 29.45 5.83 3.96
CA GLN A 187 29.03 5.32 2.65
C GLN A 187 28.49 3.89 2.74
N GLN A 188 29.09 3.04 3.60
CA GLN A 188 28.58 1.69 3.82
C GLN A 188 27.17 1.71 4.43
N TYR A 189 26.96 2.58 5.42
CA TYR A 189 25.65 2.80 6.03
C TYR A 189 24.63 3.34 5.02
N ALA A 190 25.00 4.38 4.24
CA ALA A 190 24.14 4.95 3.21
C ALA A 190 23.78 3.94 2.11
N LYS A 191 24.71 3.06 1.71
CA LYS A 191 24.42 1.97 0.75
C LYS A 191 23.40 0.97 1.29
N LEU A 192 23.47 0.64 2.58
CA LEU A 192 22.46 -0.23 3.20
C LEU A 192 21.09 0.46 3.23
N ALA A 193 21.04 1.70 3.71
CA ALA A 193 19.81 2.48 3.78
C ALA A 193 19.17 2.68 2.39
N TYR A 194 19.98 3.00 1.37
CA TYR A 194 19.52 3.08 -0.01
C TYR A 194 18.88 1.78 -0.49
N ARG A 195 19.51 0.63 -0.20
CA ARG A 195 18.96 -0.67 -0.58
C ARG A 195 17.63 -0.97 0.09
N LEU A 196 17.49 -0.64 1.38
CA LEU A 196 16.25 -0.84 2.14
C LEU A 196 15.11 0.03 1.58
N VAL A 197 15.35 1.33 1.37
CA VAL A 197 14.35 2.27 0.85
C VAL A 197 13.99 1.99 -0.61
N SER A 198 14.88 1.40 -1.39
CA SER A 198 14.63 1.06 -2.79
C SER A 198 13.76 -0.20 -2.98
N ILE A 199 13.40 -0.90 -1.90
CA ILE A 199 12.50 -2.06 -1.98
C ILE A 199 11.10 -1.55 -2.32
N VAL A 200 10.56 -2.04 -3.43
CA VAL A 200 9.18 -1.73 -3.85
C VAL A 200 8.25 -2.74 -3.19
N PRO A 201 7.34 -2.30 -2.30
CA PRO A 201 6.52 -3.21 -1.51
C PRO A 201 5.30 -3.77 -2.26
N THR A 202 4.90 -3.16 -3.38
CA THR A 202 3.67 -3.53 -4.09
C THR A 202 3.89 -3.83 -5.56
N SER A 203 3.20 -4.86 -6.06
CA SER A 203 3.02 -5.11 -7.49
C SER A 203 2.12 -4.07 -8.17
N ALA A 204 1.43 -3.20 -7.43
CA ALA A 204 0.50 -2.20 -7.97
C ALA A 204 1.11 -1.34 -9.09
N GLY A 205 2.40 -1.02 -9.03
CA GLY A 205 3.13 -0.35 -10.12
C GLY A 205 3.18 -1.18 -11.40
N CYS A 206 3.44 -2.48 -11.27
CA CYS A 206 3.37 -3.46 -12.35
C CYS A 206 1.92 -3.71 -12.80
N GLU A 207 0.93 -3.74 -11.90
CA GLU A 207 -0.48 -3.90 -12.26
C GLU A 207 -0.98 -2.73 -13.11
N ARG A 208 -0.67 -1.48 -12.73
CA ARG A 208 -0.99 -0.31 -13.56
C ARG A 208 -0.29 -0.37 -14.92
N LEU A 209 0.92 -0.94 -14.98
CA LEU A 209 1.62 -1.22 -16.22
C LEU A 209 0.86 -2.24 -17.06
N PHE A 210 0.44 -3.33 -16.45
CA PHE A 210 -0.29 -4.42 -17.09
C PHE A 210 -1.70 -4.01 -17.52
N SER A 211 -2.41 -3.14 -16.81
CA SER A 211 -3.69 -2.59 -17.27
C SER A 211 -3.51 -1.75 -18.54
N LYS A 212 -2.45 -0.93 -18.60
CA LYS A 212 -2.12 -0.14 -19.81
C LYS A 212 -1.68 -1.04 -20.98
N MET A 213 -0.93 -2.08 -20.66
CA MET A 213 -0.56 -3.11 -21.63
C MET A 213 -1.81 -3.87 -22.11
N GLY A 214 -2.75 -4.17 -21.21
CA GLY A 214 -4.07 -4.72 -21.50
C GLY A 214 -4.79 -3.89 -22.54
N ILE A 215 -4.98 -2.58 -22.33
CA ILE A 215 -5.58 -1.68 -23.34
C ILE A 215 -4.86 -1.74 -24.70
N SER A 216 -3.53 -1.90 -24.68
CA SER A 216 -2.71 -1.99 -25.89
C SER A 216 -2.81 -3.36 -26.58
N HIS A 217 -3.15 -4.42 -25.85
CA HIS A 217 -3.21 -5.82 -26.31
C HIS A 217 -4.64 -6.33 -26.60
N THR A 218 -5.64 -5.97 -25.79
CA THR A 218 -7.00 -6.55 -25.83
C THR A 218 -7.92 -5.90 -26.84
N LYS A 219 -7.60 -4.72 -27.37
CA LYS A 219 -8.34 -4.20 -28.54
C LYS A 219 -7.89 -4.98 -29.77
N LEU A 220 -8.83 -5.70 -30.39
CA LEU A 220 -8.76 -6.55 -31.60
C LEU A 220 -7.93 -6.03 -32.80
N ARG A 221 -7.41 -4.81 -32.76
CA ARG A 221 -6.64 -4.18 -33.85
C ARG A 221 -5.17 -3.85 -33.53
N ASN A 222 -4.64 -4.13 -32.34
CA ASN A 222 -3.21 -3.96 -32.04
C ASN A 222 -2.50 -5.30 -31.84
N ARG A 223 -2.09 -5.95 -32.93
CA ARG A 223 -1.14 -7.09 -32.90
C ARG A 223 0.29 -6.60 -32.69
N LEU A 224 0.54 -5.91 -31.58
CA LEU A 224 1.91 -5.57 -31.18
C LEU A 224 2.58 -6.82 -30.61
N THR A 225 3.81 -7.09 -31.05
CA THR A 225 4.63 -8.14 -30.44
C THR A 225 4.99 -7.74 -29.01
N THR A 226 5.12 -8.71 -28.09
CA THR A 226 5.46 -8.47 -26.68
C THR A 226 6.63 -7.49 -26.48
N PRO A 227 7.75 -7.59 -27.24
CA PRO A 227 8.85 -6.64 -27.11
C PRO A 227 8.50 -5.21 -27.55
N ALA A 228 7.64 -5.04 -28.56
CA ALA A 228 7.19 -3.74 -29.03
C ALA A 228 6.22 -3.08 -28.02
N ALA A 229 5.29 -3.88 -27.47
CA ALA A 229 4.37 -3.42 -26.45
C ALA A 229 5.12 -2.99 -25.17
N CYS A 230 6.10 -3.77 -24.69
CA CYS A 230 6.93 -3.37 -23.56
C CYS A 230 7.65 -2.04 -23.79
N LYS A 231 8.26 -1.83 -24.96
CA LYS A 231 8.95 -0.56 -25.30
C LYS A 231 7.99 0.63 -25.34
N ILE A 232 6.80 0.45 -25.92
CA ILE A 232 5.77 1.49 -25.98
C ILE A 232 5.31 1.86 -24.58
N VAL A 233 5.05 0.87 -23.73
CA VAL A 233 4.58 1.10 -22.37
C VAL A 233 5.67 1.76 -21.51
N GLN A 234 6.94 1.34 -21.64
CA GLN A 234 8.08 2.01 -20.99
C GLN A 234 8.22 3.47 -21.44
N LEU A 235 8.11 3.73 -22.75
CA LEU A 235 8.13 5.09 -23.30
C LEU A 235 6.97 5.93 -22.76
N GLN A 236 5.76 5.37 -22.70
CA GLN A 236 4.59 6.04 -22.14
C GLN A 236 4.75 6.36 -20.64
N MET A 237 5.35 5.46 -19.86
CA MET A 237 5.67 5.74 -18.46
C MET A 237 6.69 6.87 -18.33
N ASN A 238 7.79 6.81 -19.08
CA ASN A 238 8.83 7.84 -19.06
C ASN A 238 8.28 9.20 -19.51
N LEU A 239 7.50 9.25 -20.58
CA LEU A 239 6.82 10.47 -21.03
C LEU A 239 5.87 11.01 -19.96
N ARG A 240 5.11 10.15 -19.28
CA ARG A 240 4.23 10.56 -18.19
C ARG A 240 5.00 11.13 -17.01
N LEU A 241 6.11 10.51 -16.62
CA LEU A 241 7.00 11.02 -15.57
C LEU A 241 7.61 12.36 -15.95
N MET A 242 8.04 12.53 -17.21
CA MET A 242 8.53 13.80 -17.73
C MET A 242 7.43 14.87 -17.72
N HIS A 243 6.22 14.56 -18.19
CA HIS A 243 5.10 15.51 -18.19
C HIS A 243 4.62 15.87 -16.77
N LEU A 244 4.70 14.94 -15.81
CA LEU A 244 4.45 15.21 -14.39
C LEU A 244 5.50 16.17 -13.83
N ARG A 245 6.78 15.93 -14.11
CA ARG A 245 7.88 16.80 -13.70
C ARG A 245 7.77 18.21 -14.30
N ASP A 246 7.35 18.27 -15.56
CA ASP A 246 7.29 19.52 -16.32
C ASP A 246 5.93 20.26 -16.11
N GLY A 247 5.01 19.69 -15.29
CA GLY A 247 3.72 20.30 -14.95
C GLY A 247 2.71 20.39 -16.09
N VAL A 248 2.90 19.64 -17.18
CA VAL A 248 2.15 19.81 -18.45
C VAL A 248 0.84 18.99 -18.48
N ASN A 249 0.50 18.25 -17.43
CA ASN A 249 -0.74 17.47 -17.41
C ASN A 249 -1.97 18.38 -17.28
N ALA A 250 -2.66 18.61 -18.40
CA ALA A 250 -4.03 19.12 -18.38
C ALA A 250 -4.94 18.07 -17.72
N PRO A 251 -5.93 18.49 -16.90
CA PRO A 251 -6.95 17.58 -16.40
C PRO A 251 -7.63 16.92 -17.60
N ARG A 252 -7.74 15.61 -17.55
CA ARG A 252 -8.40 14.81 -18.59
C ARG A 252 -9.80 15.40 -18.78
N SER A 253 -10.09 15.95 -19.96
CA SER A 253 -11.40 16.50 -20.25
C SER A 253 -12.41 15.37 -20.16
N ASP A 254 -13.19 15.38 -19.09
CA ASP A 254 -14.24 14.41 -18.84
C ASP A 254 -15.26 14.51 -19.98
N HIS A 255 -15.41 13.42 -20.74
CA HIS A 255 -16.53 13.32 -21.67
C HIS A 255 -17.77 13.14 -20.82
N ARG A 256 -18.45 14.25 -20.51
CA ARG A 256 -19.81 14.28 -19.99
C ARG A 256 -20.69 13.43 -20.90
N ARG A 257 -20.93 12.17 -20.54
CA ARG A 257 -21.95 11.36 -21.18
C ARG A 257 -23.28 11.67 -20.52
N GLY A 258 -23.92 12.75 -20.97
CA GLY A 258 -25.27 13.12 -20.57
C GLY A 258 -25.63 14.58 -20.83
N SER A 259 -26.06 14.89 -22.06
CA SER A 259 -27.16 15.85 -22.32
C SER A 259 -27.46 15.94 -23.84
N ASP A 260 -28.63 15.42 -24.19
CA ASP A 260 -29.54 15.66 -25.32
C ASP A 260 -29.09 15.97 -26.77
N ALA A 261 -29.69 15.14 -27.65
CA ALA A 261 -30.13 15.35 -29.04
C ALA A 261 -29.07 15.61 -30.14
N THR A 262 -28.80 14.59 -30.97
CA THR A 262 -29.51 14.35 -32.25
C THR A 262 -29.17 12.94 -32.74
N ALA A 263 -30.18 12.17 -33.15
CA ALA A 263 -30.05 10.78 -33.54
C ALA A 263 -29.41 10.60 -34.93
N GLU A 264 -28.40 9.73 -35.03
CA GLU A 264 -28.15 8.88 -36.19
C GLU A 264 -27.86 7.45 -35.70
N PRO A 265 -28.32 6.39 -36.41
CA PRO A 265 -28.25 5.03 -35.93
C PRO A 265 -26.87 4.44 -36.24
N ASP A 266 -26.02 4.33 -35.22
CA ASP A 266 -24.82 3.50 -35.34
C ASP A 266 -25.12 2.09 -34.83
N THR A 267 -24.86 1.12 -35.69
CA THR A 267 -25.28 -0.27 -35.52
C THR A 267 -24.33 -0.93 -34.52
N GLN A 268 -24.78 -1.18 -33.30
CA GLN A 268 -24.04 -1.99 -32.33
C GLN A 268 -23.97 -3.45 -32.82
N PRO A 269 -22.81 -4.11 -32.88
CA PRO A 269 -22.77 -5.55 -32.71
C PRO A 269 -23.12 -5.88 -31.27
N GLU A 270 -24.01 -6.85 -31.08
CA GLU A 270 -24.30 -7.48 -29.81
C GLU A 270 -23.00 -8.13 -29.30
N ASP A 271 -22.41 -7.54 -28.26
CA ASP A 271 -21.39 -8.21 -27.44
C ASP A 271 -22.15 -8.81 -26.24
N ASP A 272 -22.17 -10.13 -26.18
CA ASP A 272 -22.60 -10.91 -25.03
C ASP A 272 -21.73 -10.51 -23.82
N GLU A 273 -22.28 -9.67 -22.93
CA GLU A 273 -21.72 -9.47 -21.59
C GLU A 273 -21.93 -10.77 -20.81
N GLU A 274 -20.89 -11.61 -20.72
CA GLU A 274 -20.78 -12.56 -19.61
C GLU A 274 -20.78 -11.73 -18.33
N GLU A 275 -21.90 -11.79 -17.59
CA GLU A 275 -22.01 -11.30 -16.22
C GLU A 275 -20.81 -11.84 -15.44
N ALA A 276 -19.84 -10.98 -15.13
CA ALA A 276 -18.76 -11.31 -14.21
C ALA A 276 -19.42 -11.67 -12.86
N ASP A 277 -19.51 -12.96 -12.59
CA ASP A 277 -20.12 -13.49 -11.38
C ASP A 277 -19.35 -12.97 -10.18
N THR A 278 -19.93 -11.97 -9.51
CA THR A 278 -19.39 -11.36 -8.28
C THR A 278 -19.12 -12.40 -7.19
N ARG A 279 -19.72 -13.60 -7.25
CA ARG A 279 -19.41 -14.73 -6.38
C ARG A 279 -18.05 -15.36 -6.68
N SER A 280 -17.59 -15.35 -7.93
CA SER A 280 -16.25 -15.83 -8.31
C SER A 280 -15.16 -14.96 -7.69
N VAL A 281 -15.34 -13.64 -7.70
CA VAL A 281 -14.35 -12.71 -7.10
C VAL A 281 -14.32 -12.83 -5.57
N ILE A 282 -15.46 -13.05 -4.94
CA ILE A 282 -15.54 -13.29 -3.48
C ILE A 282 -14.94 -14.66 -3.13
N ALA A 283 -15.15 -15.68 -3.97
CA ALA A 283 -14.55 -17.00 -3.79
C ALA A 283 -13.03 -16.95 -3.95
N ASP A 284 -12.50 -16.25 -4.95
CA ASP A 284 -11.06 -16.05 -5.15
C ASP A 284 -10.43 -15.32 -3.95
N LEU A 285 -11.11 -14.32 -3.37
CA LEU A 285 -10.63 -13.61 -2.17
C LEU A 285 -10.67 -14.45 -0.90
N ILE A 286 -11.55 -15.46 -0.82
CA ILE A 286 -11.57 -16.43 0.29
C ILE A 286 -10.50 -17.50 0.06
N GLU A 287 -10.33 -17.95 -1.18
CA GLU A 287 -9.32 -18.94 -1.58
C GLU A 287 -7.90 -18.39 -1.45
N ASP A 288 -7.66 -17.08 -1.68
CA ASP A 288 -6.38 -16.43 -1.39
C ASP A 288 -6.08 -16.34 0.12
N VAL A 289 -7.12 -16.28 0.97
CA VAL A 289 -6.97 -16.31 2.44
C VAL A 289 -6.68 -17.73 2.94
N ASP A 290 -7.20 -18.75 2.25
CA ASP A 290 -7.04 -20.16 2.59
C ASP A 290 -5.79 -20.82 1.94
N ALA A 291 -5.36 -20.39 0.74
CA ALA A 291 -4.15 -20.85 0.06
C ALA A 291 -2.87 -20.41 0.79
N ASP A 292 -2.95 -19.37 1.63
CA ASP A 292 -1.90 -18.95 2.56
C ASP A 292 -1.78 -19.86 3.81
N GLN A 293 -2.63 -20.89 3.95
CA GLN A 293 -2.60 -21.84 5.08
C GLN A 293 -1.79 -23.13 4.80
N ASP A 294 -1.49 -23.48 3.54
CA ASP A 294 -0.87 -24.77 3.18
C ASP A 294 0.41 -24.63 2.33
N MET A 295 1.39 -23.87 2.82
CA MET A 295 2.79 -24.09 2.41
C MET A 295 3.45 -25.03 3.42
N PRO A 296 3.63 -26.33 3.12
CA PRO A 296 4.36 -27.22 4.01
C PRO A 296 5.77 -26.70 4.22
N GLY A 297 6.17 -26.57 5.48
CA GLY A 297 7.52 -26.22 5.87
C GLY A 297 8.52 -27.17 5.19
N GLU A 298 9.53 -26.60 4.54
CA GLU A 298 10.64 -27.35 3.99
C GLU A 298 11.46 -27.95 5.14
N ASP A 299 11.02 -29.10 5.64
CA ASP A 299 11.86 -29.97 6.46
C ASP A 299 12.91 -30.63 5.56
N GLU A 300 14.18 -30.45 5.92
CA GLU A 300 15.34 -31.08 5.33
C GLU A 300 15.17 -32.61 5.26
N ALA A 301 14.93 -33.14 4.06
CA ALA A 301 15.06 -34.57 3.78
C ALA A 301 16.14 -34.81 2.72
N THR A 302 17.36 -35.06 3.22
CA THR A 302 18.44 -35.69 2.46
C THR A 302 17.99 -37.00 1.83
N THR A 303 18.03 -37.09 0.49
CA THR A 303 18.21 -38.39 -0.19
C THR A 303 19.16 -38.25 -1.37
N SER A 304 20.19 -39.09 -1.34
CA SER A 304 21.27 -39.21 -2.31
C SER A 304 20.89 -40.13 -3.47
N ALA A 305 21.20 -39.70 -4.70
CA ALA A 305 21.66 -40.48 -5.86
C ALA A 305 21.51 -39.53 -7.08
N GLY A 306 22.49 -39.22 -7.93
CA GLY A 306 23.74 -39.85 -8.31
C GLY A 306 23.81 -39.71 -9.84
N GLY A 307 24.62 -38.77 -10.36
CA GLY A 307 24.85 -38.66 -11.81
C GLY A 307 25.35 -37.31 -12.34
N ASN A 308 26.67 -37.25 -12.55
CA ASN A 308 27.41 -36.40 -13.49
C ASN A 308 27.59 -34.89 -13.24
N THR A 309 28.61 -34.64 -12.42
CA THR A 309 29.67 -33.64 -12.52
C THR A 309 29.95 -33.13 -13.95
N GLN A 310 29.74 -31.84 -14.19
CA GLN A 310 30.80 -30.84 -14.45
C GLN A 310 30.16 -29.47 -14.76
N ASN A 311 30.78 -28.42 -14.22
CA ASN A 311 30.42 -27.00 -14.32
C ASN A 311 29.31 -26.48 -13.40
N SER A 312 29.67 -26.20 -12.15
CA SER A 312 29.24 -24.98 -11.42
C SER A 312 30.01 -24.86 -10.09
N GLN A 313 31.34 -24.71 -10.18
CA GLN A 313 32.13 -24.12 -9.10
C GLN A 313 32.07 -22.60 -9.21
N LEU A 314 30.88 -22.04 -8.96
CA LEU A 314 30.73 -20.70 -8.44
C LEU A 314 29.94 -20.85 -7.14
N CYS A 315 30.73 -21.12 -6.11
CA CYS A 315 30.46 -21.00 -4.68
C CYS A 315 29.04 -20.51 -4.36
N ALA A 316 28.20 -21.42 -3.86
CA ALA A 316 27.03 -21.11 -3.05
C ALA A 316 27.49 -20.38 -1.77
N GLN A 317 27.84 -19.11 -1.91
CA GLN A 317 27.97 -18.22 -0.77
C GLN A 317 26.53 -18.01 -0.29
N LYS A 318 26.16 -18.69 0.80
CA LYS A 318 25.00 -18.30 1.60
C LYS A 318 25.15 -16.79 1.83
N LEU A 319 24.31 -16.01 1.15
CA LEU A 319 24.28 -14.56 1.31
C LEU A 319 24.16 -14.30 2.81
N PRO A 320 24.96 -13.39 3.39
CA PRO A 320 24.84 -13.06 4.80
C PRO A 320 23.42 -12.55 5.03
N ARG A 321 22.61 -13.34 5.74
CA ARG A 321 21.30 -12.90 6.24
C ARG A 321 21.62 -11.72 7.17
N ILE A 322 21.11 -10.54 6.84
CA ILE A 322 21.24 -9.36 7.71
C ILE A 322 20.34 -9.67 8.90
N VAL A 323 20.90 -10.35 9.91
CA VAL A 323 20.20 -10.61 11.16
C VAL A 323 20.35 -9.36 12.00
N PHE A 324 19.35 -8.50 11.99
CA PHE A 324 19.15 -7.62 13.13
C PHE A 324 18.86 -8.56 14.31
N ARG A 325 19.69 -8.50 15.37
CA ARG A 325 19.61 -9.43 16.50
C ARG A 325 18.38 -9.14 17.37
N TRP A 326 17.17 -9.34 16.84
CA TRP A 326 15.97 -9.45 17.66
C TRP A 326 15.96 -10.84 18.26
N THR A 327 16.17 -10.95 19.57
CA THR A 327 16.17 -12.24 20.27
C THR A 327 14.78 -12.87 20.40
N ARG A 328 13.73 -12.16 19.96
CA ARG A 328 12.31 -12.55 20.04
C ARG A 328 11.55 -11.94 18.86
N GLU A 329 10.52 -12.64 18.39
CA GLU A 329 9.56 -12.10 17.43
C GLU A 329 8.86 -10.87 18.03
N ILE A 330 8.89 -9.74 17.32
CA ILE A 330 8.25 -8.51 17.75
C ILE A 330 6.81 -8.55 17.24
N THR A 331 5.84 -8.44 18.14
CA THR A 331 4.43 -8.37 17.75
C THR A 331 4.06 -6.98 17.26
N LEU A 332 3.03 -6.89 16.41
CA LEU A 332 2.51 -5.61 15.94
C LEU A 332 2.07 -4.73 17.12
N ALA A 333 1.49 -5.31 18.18
CA ALA A 333 1.10 -4.58 19.39
C ALA A 333 2.28 -3.92 20.13
N ASN A 334 3.49 -4.48 20.02
CA ASN A 334 4.65 -4.03 20.78
C ASN A 334 5.62 -3.16 19.99
N ILE A 335 5.58 -3.19 18.66
CA ILE A 335 6.54 -2.46 17.80
C ILE A 335 6.44 -0.93 17.97
N PHE A 336 5.25 -0.41 18.23
CA PHE A 336 4.97 1.01 18.40
C PHE A 336 4.30 1.32 19.74
N ASP A 337 4.49 2.55 20.22
CA ASP A 337 3.71 3.06 21.36
C ASP A 337 2.38 3.67 20.88
N TYR A 338 1.34 2.82 20.86
CA TYR A 338 -0.02 3.19 20.44
C TYR A 338 -0.70 4.20 21.37
N SER A 339 -0.23 4.38 22.61
CA SER A 339 -0.75 5.42 23.50
C SER A 339 -0.43 6.83 22.98
N CYS A 340 0.70 6.95 22.27
CA CYS A 340 1.19 8.20 21.71
C CYS A 340 0.64 8.52 20.31
N LEU A 341 -0.04 7.58 19.64
CA LEU A 341 -0.53 7.76 18.27
C LEU A 341 -1.62 8.82 18.15
N GLY A 342 -2.35 9.06 19.23
CA GLY A 342 -3.33 10.15 19.36
C GLY A 342 -2.75 11.46 19.91
N GLY A 343 -1.46 11.50 20.25
CA GLY A 343 -0.80 12.65 20.89
C GLY A 343 -0.08 13.58 19.90
N GLU A 344 0.27 14.77 20.36
CA GLU A 344 0.99 15.79 19.56
C GLU A 344 2.49 15.54 19.38
N LYS A 345 3.00 14.35 19.74
CA LYS A 345 4.42 14.03 19.57
C LYS A 345 4.80 14.25 18.10
N LEU A 346 5.79 15.13 17.88
CA LEU A 346 6.20 15.56 16.55
C LEU A 346 6.50 14.38 15.61
N VAL A 347 7.13 13.33 16.14
CA VAL A 347 7.47 12.09 15.41
C VAL A 347 6.24 11.40 14.83
N TRP A 348 5.16 11.24 15.63
CA TRP A 348 3.90 10.66 15.16
C TRP A 348 3.15 11.59 14.21
N LYS A 349 3.22 12.91 14.41
CA LYS A 349 2.66 13.89 13.47
C LYS A 349 3.33 13.80 12.10
N ARG A 350 4.65 13.59 12.05
CA ARG A 350 5.41 13.35 10.81
C ARG A 350 5.04 12.02 10.18
N ALA A 351 5.03 10.93 10.96
CA ALA A 351 4.68 9.60 10.47
C ALA A 351 3.23 9.50 9.97
N ARG A 352 2.30 10.31 10.49
CA ARG A 352 0.87 10.26 10.09
C ARG A 352 0.46 11.33 9.09
N SER A 353 1.37 12.18 8.61
CA SER A 353 0.99 13.24 7.67
C SER A 353 0.38 12.67 6.38
N PHE A 354 0.91 11.55 5.89
CA PHE A 354 0.39 10.87 4.70
C PHE A 354 -0.99 10.21 4.95
N TRP A 355 -1.30 9.80 6.18
CA TRP A 355 -2.62 9.23 6.49
C TRP A 355 -3.73 10.26 6.28
N ALA A 356 -3.46 11.53 6.62
CA ALA A 356 -4.39 12.63 6.35
C ALA A 356 -4.55 12.87 4.83
N VAL A 357 -3.47 12.73 4.06
CA VAL A 357 -3.52 12.78 2.59
C VAL A 357 -4.35 11.63 2.03
N GLY A 358 -4.15 10.39 2.49
CA GLY A 358 -4.96 9.23 2.09
C GLY A 358 -6.45 9.41 2.40
N VAL A 359 -6.79 9.98 3.57
CA VAL A 359 -8.18 10.36 3.90
C VAL A 359 -8.72 11.43 2.95
N ALA A 360 -7.91 12.42 2.58
CA ALA A 360 -8.32 13.45 1.64
C ALA A 360 -8.52 12.88 0.23
N ASN A 361 -7.62 12.03 -0.25
CA ASN A 361 -7.72 11.35 -1.54
C ASN A 361 -8.99 10.50 -1.60
N LEU A 362 -9.26 9.70 -0.57
CA LEU A 362 -10.49 8.91 -0.49
C LEU A 362 -11.74 9.80 -0.52
N LYS A 363 -11.73 10.96 0.15
CA LYS A 363 -12.85 11.91 0.08
C LYS A 363 -13.04 12.47 -1.33
N THR A 364 -11.95 12.79 -2.03
CA THR A 364 -11.99 13.26 -3.42
C THR A 364 -12.57 12.17 -4.33
N GLU A 365 -12.09 10.93 -4.22
CA GLU A 365 -12.63 9.78 -4.96
C GLU A 365 -14.12 9.59 -4.66
N MET A 366 -14.53 9.64 -3.39
CA MET A 366 -15.95 9.57 -3.01
C MET A 366 -16.77 10.71 -3.63
N THR A 367 -16.22 11.92 -3.78
CA THR A 367 -16.93 13.01 -4.47
C THR A 367 -16.99 12.82 -5.98
N GLU A 368 -15.92 12.31 -6.61
CA GLU A 368 -15.88 12.02 -8.05
C GLU A 368 -16.91 10.95 -8.43
N TYR A 369 -17.09 9.94 -7.57
CA TYR A 369 -18.09 8.89 -7.75
C TYR A 369 -19.49 9.25 -7.24
N CYS A 370 -19.76 10.52 -6.87
CA CYS A 370 -21.03 10.98 -6.31
C CYS A 370 -21.49 10.22 -5.04
N LEU A 371 -20.56 9.64 -4.27
CA LEU A 371 -20.82 8.91 -3.02
C LEU A 371 -20.82 9.82 -1.78
N SER A 372 -20.61 11.12 -1.95
CA SER A 372 -20.46 12.10 -0.87
C SER A 372 -21.75 12.40 -0.11
N GLY A 373 -22.93 12.05 -0.65
CA GLY A 373 -24.25 12.32 -0.06
C GLY A 373 -24.74 11.29 0.97
N LEU A 374 -24.01 10.20 1.22
CA LEU A 374 -24.44 9.11 2.12
C LEU A 374 -24.11 9.33 3.60
N ASN A 375 -23.46 10.45 3.96
CA ASN A 375 -23.31 10.83 5.36
C ASN A 375 -24.64 11.39 5.87
N GLY A 376 -25.46 10.51 6.47
CA GLY A 376 -26.75 10.86 7.03
C GLY A 376 -26.70 12.04 7.99
N GLN A 377 -27.44 13.10 7.66
CA GLN A 377 -28.21 13.83 8.67
C GLN A 377 -29.68 13.43 8.50
N PRO A 378 -30.38 13.05 9.59
CA PRO A 378 -31.82 12.96 9.57
C PRO A 378 -32.37 14.39 9.51
N THR A 379 -32.70 14.86 8.31
CA THR A 379 -33.55 16.05 8.18
C THR A 379 -34.97 15.62 8.51
N GLY A 380 -35.28 15.63 9.81
CA GLY A 380 -36.65 15.85 10.22
C GLY A 380 -37.07 17.26 9.82
N SER A 381 -38.28 17.37 9.27
CA SER A 381 -39.23 18.51 9.31
C SER A 381 -39.81 18.80 7.93
N GLY A 382 -41.12 18.57 7.77
CA GLY A 382 -41.93 19.08 6.66
C GLY A 382 -42.93 18.07 6.13
#